data_AF-A0A2E4J3F8-F1
#
_entry.id   AF-A0A2E4J3F8-F1
#
_cell.length_a   1.000
_cell.length_b   1.000
_cell.length_c   1.000
_cell.angle_alpha   90.00
_cell.angle_beta   90.00
_cell.angle_gamma   90.00
#
_symmetry.space_group_name_H-M   'P 1'
#
loop_
_entity.id
_entity.type
_entity.pdbx_description
1 polymer ?
#
loop_
_entity_poly.entity_id
_entity_poly.type
_entity_poly.pdbx_seq_one_letter_code
_entity_poly.pdbx_strand_id
1 'polypeptide(L)'
;MGFKSGDNGVKAQLKSRYPHAFKSFRSLSEARRGIPHKGPDGSAVETMRSQTSVALDGNVLMMQIPQGCGTFAEYVTLVSSAIRQAMGAAALVLVVFDEPECLTEAKREEQARRDAGRKKREPLCSEDLEPHPIADNYSLAQLEALNDCHPVVGCRAARLRFFDAVGVAVVRNLQRTIGAWDKSGFQSVLLFDGLDSRGADRPLGAERLRGVWGTDDEVAALFAHRPVGEGDLKLAVVENRLRVLAADAFESLKLHITCTIDTDSFAIELLECARRNEAAPELNEVTGVFAIRERAPKNACDDEAHATYLVCDYRSVYDALQAELWGRSCEPSLHQQRCAMALVVAGWALAGCDYAEVKGLRADFVFEAVGPIVRSYPDMTEAMSAAWSGDRVATLDMVYTLRRIVLMCAAAYGERKGARKAAIADMQNVDEAPLQRAAWTIAYWCGVEHKENLEDFSFVSPGRVVWG
;
A
#
# COMPACT_ATOMS: atom_id res chain seq x y z
N MET A 1 -2.59 -3.02 -8.98
CA MET A 1 -1.24 -3.10 -8.39
C MET A 1 -1.35 -4.03 -7.22
N GLY A 2 -0.26 -4.70 -6.89
CA GLY A 2 -0.23 -5.71 -5.85
C GLY A 2 -0.85 -7.04 -6.23
N PHE A 3 -1.32 -7.78 -5.21
CA PHE A 3 -1.86 -9.13 -5.37
C PHE A 3 -2.81 -9.38 -6.55
N LYS A 4 -2.71 -10.60 -7.10
CA LYS A 4 -3.57 -11.10 -8.16
C LYS A 4 -5.06 -10.95 -7.82
N SER A 5 -5.83 -10.40 -8.75
CA SER A 5 -7.27 -10.14 -8.59
C SER A 5 -8.15 -11.35 -8.98
N GLY A 6 -9.46 -11.23 -8.71
CA GLY A 6 -10.46 -12.26 -8.99
C GLY A 6 -10.85 -13.07 -7.75
N ASP A 7 -11.73 -14.06 -7.93
CA ASP A 7 -12.36 -14.81 -6.82
C ASP A 7 -11.35 -15.58 -5.95
N ASN A 8 -10.21 -15.96 -6.53
CA ASN A 8 -9.13 -16.66 -5.83
C ASN A 8 -7.98 -15.73 -5.40
N GLY A 9 -8.17 -14.41 -5.50
CA GLY A 9 -7.20 -13.41 -5.06
C GLY A 9 -7.30 -13.13 -3.56
N VAL A 10 -6.22 -12.59 -2.97
CA VAL A 10 -6.10 -12.35 -1.51
C VAL A 10 -7.29 -11.52 -0.98
N LYS A 11 -7.60 -10.39 -1.62
CA LYS A 11 -8.74 -9.53 -1.20
C LYS A 11 -10.06 -10.30 -1.16
N ALA A 12 -10.36 -11.08 -2.20
CA ALA A 12 -11.61 -11.83 -2.29
C ALA A 12 -11.70 -12.91 -1.22
N GLN A 13 -10.59 -13.62 -0.97
CA GLN A 13 -10.50 -14.64 0.07
C GLN A 13 -10.64 -14.06 1.47
N LEU A 14 -9.95 -12.95 1.78
CA LEU A 14 -10.09 -12.26 3.06
C LEU A 14 -11.53 -11.78 3.30
N LYS A 15 -12.16 -11.14 2.30
CA LYS A 15 -13.54 -10.67 2.39
C LYS A 15 -14.54 -11.81 2.60
N SER A 16 -14.32 -12.95 1.95
CA SER A 16 -15.17 -14.13 2.05
C SER A 16 -15.04 -14.84 3.40
N ARG A 17 -13.80 -15.02 3.90
CA ARG A 17 -13.51 -15.75 5.13
C ARG A 17 -13.79 -14.93 6.39
N TYR A 18 -13.53 -13.63 6.35
CA TYR A 18 -13.64 -12.74 7.52
C TYR A 18 -14.59 -11.57 7.26
N PRO A 19 -15.86 -11.80 6.89
CA PRO A 19 -16.77 -10.74 6.49
C PRO A 19 -17.02 -9.71 7.60
N HIS A 20 -16.86 -10.10 8.88
CA HIS A 20 -16.98 -9.21 10.02
C HIS A 20 -15.92 -8.09 10.07
N ALA A 21 -14.76 -8.32 9.44
CA ALA A 21 -13.67 -7.34 9.37
C ALA A 21 -13.83 -6.35 8.20
N PHE A 22 -14.79 -6.56 7.31
CA PHE A 22 -15.03 -5.72 6.13
C PHE A 22 -16.37 -5.00 6.22
N LYS A 23 -16.36 -3.70 5.94
CA LYS A 23 -17.56 -2.86 5.86
C LYS A 23 -17.50 -1.97 4.62
N SER A 24 -18.66 -1.59 4.09
CA SER A 24 -18.73 -0.67 2.95
C SER A 24 -19.38 0.63 3.36
N PHE A 25 -18.78 1.75 2.95
CA PHE A 25 -19.24 3.10 3.26
C PHE A 25 -19.29 3.97 2.00
N ARG A 26 -20.13 5.00 1.97
CA ARG A 26 -20.20 5.92 0.82
C ARG A 26 -19.17 7.04 0.90
N SER A 27 -18.63 7.29 2.10
CA SER A 27 -17.61 8.32 2.32
C SER A 27 -16.67 7.96 3.47
N LEU A 28 -15.49 8.60 3.51
CA LEU A 28 -14.57 8.50 4.65
C LEU A 28 -15.20 9.01 5.96
N SER A 29 -16.09 10.01 5.88
CA SER A 29 -16.82 10.49 7.05
C SER A 29 -17.80 9.45 7.58
N GLU A 30 -18.47 8.69 6.72
CA GLU A 30 -19.27 7.54 7.15
C GLU A 30 -18.40 6.42 7.74
N ALA A 31 -17.26 6.14 7.12
CA ALA A 31 -16.31 5.15 7.63
C ALA A 31 -15.84 5.49 9.05
N ARG A 32 -15.44 6.75 9.30
CA ARG A 32 -15.11 7.24 10.65
C ARG A 32 -16.19 6.90 11.67
N ARG A 33 -17.46 7.17 11.33
CA ARG A 33 -18.59 6.96 12.25
C ARG A 33 -18.93 5.49 12.46
N GLY A 34 -18.74 4.67 11.42
CA GLY A 34 -19.03 3.24 11.42
C GLY A 34 -17.94 2.35 12.03
N ILE A 35 -16.82 2.93 12.44
CA ILE A 35 -15.68 2.25 13.08
C ILE A 35 -15.59 2.78 14.51
N PRO A 36 -16.35 2.17 15.45
CA PRO A 36 -16.33 2.60 16.83
C PRO A 36 -15.00 2.26 17.49
N HIS A 37 -14.58 3.09 18.44
CA HIS A 37 -13.53 2.74 19.39
C HIS A 37 -14.17 2.36 20.73
N LYS A 38 -13.41 1.67 21.58
CA LYS A 38 -13.87 1.36 22.94
C LYS A 38 -13.72 2.59 23.83
N GLY A 39 -14.83 3.03 24.41
CA GLY A 39 -14.84 4.07 25.44
C GLY A 39 -14.25 3.59 26.76
N PRO A 40 -14.09 4.49 27.76
CA PRO A 40 -13.53 4.15 29.07
C PRO A 40 -14.30 3.06 29.82
N ASP A 41 -15.58 2.90 29.54
CA ASP A 41 -16.49 1.90 30.11
C ASP A 41 -16.62 0.63 29.23
N GLY A 42 -15.84 0.54 28.15
CA GLY A 42 -15.90 -0.54 27.17
C GLY A 42 -17.05 -0.43 26.16
N SER A 43 -17.86 0.64 26.20
CA SER A 43 -18.92 0.88 25.22
C SER A 43 -18.35 1.28 23.85
N ALA A 44 -19.11 1.02 22.78
CA ALA A 44 -18.75 1.46 21.44
C ALA A 44 -19.08 2.95 21.27
N VAL A 45 -18.05 3.79 21.10
CA VAL A 45 -18.19 5.25 20.93
C VAL A 45 -17.84 5.65 19.51
N GLU A 46 -18.64 6.57 18.93
CA GLU A 46 -18.34 7.15 17.62
C GLU A 46 -17.02 7.92 17.69
N THR A 47 -16.10 7.65 16.76
CA THR A 47 -14.84 8.36 16.70
C THR A 47 -15.04 9.75 16.10
N MET A 48 -14.61 10.80 16.79
CA MET A 48 -14.76 12.19 16.32
C MET A 48 -13.72 12.56 15.25
N ARG A 49 -13.97 13.63 14.49
CA ARG A 49 -13.03 14.16 13.49
C ARG A 49 -11.66 14.50 14.12
N SER A 50 -11.66 15.12 15.30
CA SER A 50 -10.46 15.46 16.08
C SER A 50 -9.67 14.25 16.59
N GLN A 51 -10.26 13.05 16.52
CA GLN A 51 -9.65 11.79 16.94
C GLN A 51 -9.25 10.92 15.74
N THR A 52 -9.39 11.46 14.52
CA THR A 52 -9.20 10.71 13.28
C THR A 52 -8.10 11.33 12.45
N SER A 53 -7.27 10.46 11.86
CA SER A 53 -6.32 10.78 10.81
C SER A 53 -6.65 9.99 9.54
N VAL A 54 -6.30 10.55 8.39
CA VAL A 54 -6.43 9.87 7.09
C VAL A 54 -5.10 9.99 6.35
N ALA A 55 -4.56 8.86 5.90
CA ALA A 55 -3.47 8.83 4.93
C ALA A 55 -4.03 8.48 3.54
N LEU A 56 -3.67 9.24 2.52
CA LEU A 56 -4.08 9.04 1.13
C LEU A 56 -2.88 8.65 0.29
N ASP A 57 -3.03 7.65 -0.57
CA ASP A 57 -2.06 7.36 -1.62
C ASP A 57 -2.15 8.41 -2.73
N GLY A 58 -1.19 9.33 -2.75
CA GLY A 58 -1.08 10.43 -3.69
C GLY A 58 -0.90 9.97 -5.13
N ASN A 59 -0.16 8.90 -5.35
CA ASN A 59 0.02 8.32 -6.68
C ASN A 59 -1.32 7.81 -7.22
N VAL A 60 -2.07 7.09 -6.40
CA VAL A 60 -3.42 6.63 -6.75
C VAL A 60 -4.37 7.79 -6.99
N LEU A 61 -4.35 8.83 -6.14
CA LEU A 61 -5.19 10.01 -6.32
C LEU A 61 -4.96 10.67 -7.69
N MET A 62 -3.71 10.85 -8.10
CA MET A 62 -3.36 11.45 -9.40
C MET A 62 -3.72 10.52 -10.57
N MET A 63 -3.54 9.21 -10.42
CA MET A 63 -3.83 8.23 -11.47
C MET A 63 -5.32 7.92 -11.63
N GLN A 64 -6.17 8.33 -10.69
CA GLN A 64 -7.62 8.12 -10.74
C GLN A 64 -8.39 9.25 -11.43
N ILE A 65 -7.71 10.30 -11.90
CA ILE A 65 -8.36 11.40 -12.61
C ILE A 65 -9.01 10.90 -13.90
N PRO A 66 -10.32 11.16 -14.13
CA PRO A 66 -11.02 10.70 -15.33
C PRO A 66 -10.36 11.21 -16.60
N GLN A 67 -10.38 10.39 -17.67
CA GLN A 67 -9.79 10.74 -18.97
C GLN A 67 -10.41 11.98 -19.64
N GLY A 68 -11.62 12.37 -19.23
CA GLY A 68 -12.27 13.59 -19.71
C GLY A 68 -11.83 14.86 -18.97
N CYS A 69 -10.98 14.75 -17.96
CA CYS A 69 -10.49 15.85 -17.12
C CYS A 69 -8.96 15.92 -17.24
N GLY A 70 -8.49 16.44 -18.36
CA GLY A 70 -7.07 16.41 -18.73
C GLY A 70 -6.27 17.64 -18.31
N THR A 71 -6.90 18.78 -18.05
CA THR A 71 -6.17 20.04 -17.83
C THR A 71 -5.58 20.14 -16.42
N PHE A 72 -4.50 20.92 -16.24
CA PHE A 72 -3.89 21.13 -14.93
C PHE A 72 -4.89 21.64 -13.88
N ALA A 73 -5.74 22.60 -14.25
CA ALA A 73 -6.76 23.15 -13.35
C ALA A 73 -7.81 22.12 -12.92
N GLU A 74 -8.19 21.19 -13.80
CA GLU A 74 -9.11 20.09 -13.47
C GLU A 74 -8.47 19.09 -12.52
N TYR A 75 -7.20 18.73 -12.73
CA TYR A 75 -6.43 17.91 -11.78
C TYR A 75 -6.41 18.55 -10.39
N VAL A 76 -6.02 19.83 -10.30
CA VAL A 76 -5.98 20.57 -9.03
C VAL A 76 -7.37 20.58 -8.38
N THR A 77 -8.43 20.81 -9.14
CA THR A 77 -9.81 20.85 -8.62
C THR A 77 -10.26 19.50 -8.06
N LEU A 78 -10.04 18.41 -8.81
CA LEU A 78 -10.45 17.07 -8.42
C LEU A 78 -9.64 16.54 -7.23
N VAL A 79 -8.32 16.77 -7.23
CA VAL A 79 -7.44 16.40 -6.12
C VAL A 79 -7.79 17.22 -4.87
N SER A 80 -8.00 18.53 -5.00
CA SER A 80 -8.47 19.39 -3.88
C SER A 80 -9.78 18.88 -3.30
N SER A 81 -10.74 18.49 -4.16
CA SER A 81 -12.02 17.95 -3.72
C SER A 81 -11.88 16.63 -2.95
N ALA A 82 -11.03 15.71 -3.44
CA ALA A 82 -10.75 14.44 -2.77
C ALA A 82 -10.08 14.64 -1.40
N ILE A 83 -9.07 15.51 -1.32
CA ILE A 83 -8.39 15.84 -0.06
C ILE A 83 -9.35 16.55 0.91
N ARG A 84 -10.18 17.46 0.42
CA ARG A 84 -11.22 18.12 1.25
C ARG A 84 -12.21 17.11 1.84
N GLN A 85 -12.58 16.06 1.10
CA GLN A 85 -13.42 14.98 1.66
C GLN A 85 -12.71 14.25 2.80
N ALA A 86 -11.42 13.96 2.66
CA ALA A 86 -10.62 13.39 3.74
C ALA A 86 -10.51 14.33 4.95
N MET A 87 -10.32 15.63 4.74
CA MET A 87 -10.32 16.63 5.81
C MET A 87 -11.68 16.69 6.53
N GLY A 88 -12.78 16.44 5.82
CA GLY A 88 -14.11 16.34 6.45
C GLY A 88 -14.25 15.14 7.39
N ALA A 89 -13.44 14.10 7.20
CA ALA A 89 -13.38 12.93 8.06
C ALA A 89 -12.32 13.06 9.18
N ALA A 90 -11.22 13.78 8.95
CA ALA A 90 -10.06 13.79 9.85
C ALA A 90 -9.53 15.19 10.17
N ALA A 91 -8.93 15.34 11.36
CA ALA A 91 -8.19 16.55 11.72
C ALA A 91 -6.79 16.58 11.11
N LEU A 92 -6.19 15.41 10.86
CA LEU A 92 -4.89 15.27 10.20
C LEU A 92 -5.05 14.45 8.92
N VAL A 93 -4.67 15.04 7.78
CA VAL A 93 -4.64 14.37 6.48
C VAL A 93 -3.21 14.36 5.97
N LEU A 94 -2.68 13.17 5.67
CA LEU A 94 -1.39 13.00 5.01
C LEU A 94 -1.61 12.47 3.60
N VAL A 95 -0.91 13.02 2.61
CA VAL A 95 -0.92 12.52 1.24
C VAL A 95 0.48 12.04 0.87
N VAL A 96 0.59 10.76 0.57
CA VAL A 96 1.86 10.04 0.46
C VAL A 96 2.16 9.74 -0.99
N PHE A 97 3.33 10.15 -1.47
CA PHE A 97 3.80 9.91 -2.83
C PHE A 97 5.07 9.05 -2.84
N ASP A 98 5.23 8.29 -3.92
CA ASP A 98 6.47 7.55 -4.20
C ASP A 98 7.68 8.50 -4.30
N GLU A 99 8.84 8.01 -3.89
CA GLU A 99 10.14 8.66 -4.10
C GLU A 99 11.00 7.82 -5.05
N PRO A 100 10.97 8.07 -6.37
CA PRO A 100 11.64 7.21 -7.35
C PRO A 100 13.15 7.13 -7.18
N GLU A 101 13.77 8.18 -6.67
CA GLU A 101 15.20 8.22 -6.35
C GLU A 101 15.58 7.19 -5.26
N CYS A 102 14.62 6.83 -4.41
CA CYS A 102 14.75 5.88 -3.31
C CYS A 102 14.18 4.49 -3.64
N LEU A 103 13.71 4.26 -4.86
CA LEU A 103 13.16 2.96 -5.24
C LEU A 103 14.24 1.88 -5.24
N THR A 104 13.83 0.70 -4.77
CA THR A 104 14.64 -0.52 -4.81
C THR A 104 14.93 -0.92 -6.26
N GLU A 105 16.05 -1.60 -6.48
CA GLU A 105 16.36 -2.15 -7.81
C GLU A 105 15.31 -3.16 -8.27
N ALA A 106 14.76 -3.98 -7.36
CA ALA A 106 13.66 -4.90 -7.65
C ALA A 106 12.42 -4.17 -8.17
N LYS A 107 12.03 -3.05 -7.53
CA LYS A 107 10.89 -2.24 -8.00
C LYS A 107 11.20 -1.52 -9.30
N ARG A 108 12.46 -1.12 -9.56
CA ARG A 108 12.86 -0.57 -10.87
C ARG A 108 12.77 -1.62 -11.98
N GLU A 109 13.20 -2.87 -11.76
CA GLU A 109 13.02 -3.98 -12.70
C GLU A 109 11.53 -4.21 -13.00
N GLU A 110 10.73 -4.29 -11.94
CA GLU A 110 9.28 -4.46 -12.00
C GLU A 110 8.61 -3.37 -12.85
N GLN A 111 8.93 -2.11 -12.58
CA GLN A 111 8.42 -0.96 -13.31
C GLN A 111 8.87 -0.97 -14.78
N ALA A 112 10.14 -1.27 -15.05
CA ALA A 112 10.65 -1.38 -16.42
C ALA A 112 9.92 -2.47 -17.22
N ARG A 113 9.63 -3.63 -16.59
CA ARG A 113 8.85 -4.71 -17.20
C ARG A 113 7.41 -4.26 -17.51
N ARG A 114 6.76 -3.51 -16.61
CA ARG A 114 5.43 -2.94 -16.82
C ARG A 114 5.42 -1.95 -17.98
N ASP A 115 6.39 -1.04 -17.99
CA ASP A 115 6.48 0.01 -19.00
C ASP A 115 6.76 -0.61 -20.39
N ALA A 116 7.64 -1.62 -20.47
CA ALA A 116 7.85 -2.39 -21.70
C ALA A 116 6.57 -3.11 -22.18
N GLY A 117 5.77 -3.63 -21.24
CA GLY A 117 4.47 -4.23 -21.54
C GLY A 117 3.45 -3.21 -22.05
N ARG A 118 3.46 -2.00 -21.50
CA ARG A 118 2.59 -0.88 -21.93
C ARG A 118 2.98 -0.35 -23.30
N LYS A 119 4.28 -0.13 -23.56
CA LYS A 119 4.79 0.35 -24.85
C LYS A 119 4.39 -0.55 -26.02
N LYS A 120 4.29 -1.87 -25.80
CA LYS A 120 3.80 -2.84 -26.79
C LYS A 120 2.32 -2.65 -27.18
N ARG A 121 1.53 -1.95 -26.35
CA ARG A 121 0.10 -1.70 -26.55
C ARG A 121 -0.20 -0.28 -27.03
N GLU A 122 0.78 0.62 -26.96
CA GLU A 122 0.61 2.00 -27.42
C GLU A 122 0.67 2.05 -28.95
N PRO A 123 -0.29 2.74 -29.60
CA PRO A 123 -0.23 2.97 -31.05
C PRO A 123 1.05 3.72 -31.40
N LEU A 124 1.76 3.29 -32.45
CA LEU A 124 2.88 4.02 -33.00
C LEU A 124 2.34 5.28 -33.69
N CYS A 125 2.57 6.45 -33.07
CA CYS A 125 2.34 7.75 -33.70
C CYS A 125 3.61 8.22 -34.41
N SER A 126 3.52 9.14 -35.39
CA SER A 126 4.71 9.68 -36.05
C SER A 126 5.54 10.51 -35.05
N GLU A 127 6.86 10.48 -35.22
CA GLU A 127 7.87 11.09 -34.33
C GLU A 127 7.78 12.63 -34.25
N ASP A 128 6.86 13.27 -35.00
CA ASP A 128 6.78 14.72 -35.17
C ASP A 128 5.77 15.42 -34.22
N LEU A 129 5.08 14.66 -33.35
CA LEU A 129 4.08 15.20 -32.44
C LEU A 129 4.31 14.68 -31.01
N GLU A 130 5.33 15.20 -30.34
CA GLU A 130 5.39 15.16 -28.87
C GLU A 130 4.99 16.53 -28.30
N PRO A 131 3.68 16.84 -28.20
CA PRO A 131 3.21 18.14 -27.72
C PRO A 131 3.34 18.33 -26.20
N HIS A 132 3.99 17.41 -25.48
CA HIS A 132 3.99 17.36 -24.03
C HIS A 132 5.40 17.08 -23.46
N PRO A 133 5.70 17.54 -22.23
CA PRO A 133 6.97 17.23 -21.58
C PRO A 133 7.20 15.73 -21.37
N ILE A 134 8.39 15.25 -21.74
CA ILE A 134 8.85 13.86 -21.54
C ILE A 134 9.92 13.74 -20.44
N ALA A 135 10.38 14.86 -19.89
CA ALA A 135 11.41 14.91 -18.86
C ALA A 135 11.01 15.89 -17.75
N ASP A 136 11.78 15.92 -16.67
CA ASP A 136 11.56 16.76 -15.48
C ASP A 136 11.97 18.24 -15.66
N ASN A 137 12.03 18.73 -16.91
CA ASN A 137 12.52 20.07 -17.25
C ASN A 137 11.45 20.89 -17.96
N TYR A 138 10.44 21.33 -17.20
CA TYR A 138 9.39 22.22 -17.70
C TYR A 138 8.90 23.17 -16.59
N SER A 139 8.26 24.26 -17.00
CA SER A 139 7.69 25.29 -16.12
C SER A 139 6.19 25.10 -15.89
N LEU A 140 5.65 25.81 -14.90
CA LEU A 140 4.21 25.83 -14.64
C LEU A 140 3.41 26.34 -15.85
N ALA A 141 3.90 27.39 -16.51
CA ALA A 141 3.23 27.96 -17.69
C ALA A 141 3.12 26.94 -18.84
N GLN A 142 4.11 26.05 -18.98
CA GLN A 142 4.03 24.97 -19.96
C GLN A 142 2.96 23.96 -19.60
N LEU A 143 2.79 23.60 -18.31
CA LEU A 143 1.70 22.72 -17.86
C LEU A 143 0.32 23.35 -18.08
N GLU A 144 0.17 24.63 -17.74
CA GLU A 144 -1.10 25.36 -17.87
C GLU A 144 -1.51 25.54 -19.34
N ALA A 145 -0.55 25.55 -20.26
CA ALA A 145 -0.81 25.60 -21.70
C ALA A 145 -1.23 24.26 -22.31
N LEU A 146 -1.08 23.14 -21.59
CA LEU A 146 -1.48 21.82 -22.09
C LEU A 146 -3.00 21.65 -22.00
N ASN A 147 -3.61 21.26 -23.13
CA ASN A 147 -5.01 20.84 -23.17
C ASN A 147 -5.22 19.46 -22.51
N ASP A 148 -4.16 18.65 -22.42
CA ASP A 148 -4.19 17.33 -21.79
C ASP A 148 -2.85 17.03 -21.10
N CYS A 149 -2.91 16.83 -19.78
CA CYS A 149 -1.80 16.47 -18.91
C CYS A 149 -1.69 14.96 -18.66
N HIS A 150 -2.65 14.14 -19.11
CA HIS A 150 -2.58 12.67 -18.97
C HIS A 150 -1.27 12.08 -19.53
N PRO A 151 -0.74 12.55 -20.68
CA PRO A 151 0.55 12.08 -21.18
C PRO A 151 1.72 12.37 -20.21
N VAL A 152 1.73 13.56 -19.59
CA VAL A 152 2.74 13.96 -18.61
C VAL A 152 2.67 13.07 -17.35
N VAL A 153 1.45 12.84 -16.84
CA VAL A 153 1.21 11.94 -15.70
C VAL A 153 1.62 10.49 -16.02
N GLY A 154 1.41 10.07 -17.28
CA GLY A 154 1.81 8.76 -17.78
C GLY A 154 3.31 8.57 -17.92
N CYS A 155 4.09 9.65 -18.04
CA CYS A 155 5.53 9.62 -18.21
C CYS A 155 6.26 9.65 -16.85
N ARG A 156 6.98 8.57 -16.49
CA ARG A 156 7.66 8.47 -15.18
C ARG A 156 8.69 9.57 -14.93
N ALA A 157 9.40 10.00 -15.97
CA ALA A 157 10.42 11.04 -15.88
C ALA A 157 9.81 12.44 -15.71
N ALA A 158 8.65 12.72 -16.33
CA ALA A 158 8.01 14.02 -16.25
C ALA A 158 7.04 14.15 -15.06
N ARG A 159 6.36 13.06 -14.65
CA ARG A 159 5.20 13.11 -13.74
C ARG A 159 5.49 13.68 -12.35
N LEU A 160 6.72 13.58 -11.82
CA LEU A 160 7.01 13.99 -10.45
C LEU A 160 6.84 15.48 -10.26
N ARG A 161 7.41 16.30 -11.15
CA ARG A 161 7.22 17.75 -11.12
C ARG A 161 5.77 18.15 -11.36
N PHE A 162 5.01 17.34 -12.09
CA PHE A 162 3.58 17.55 -12.25
C PHE A 162 2.86 17.32 -10.92
N PHE A 163 3.16 16.22 -10.21
CA PHE A 163 2.61 15.96 -8.87
C PHE A 163 3.00 17.05 -7.87
N ASP A 164 4.26 17.50 -7.91
CA ASP A 164 4.75 18.61 -7.08
C ASP A 164 3.95 19.89 -7.35
N ALA A 165 3.75 20.23 -8.63
CA ALA A 165 2.98 21.41 -9.04
C ALA A 165 1.52 21.34 -8.60
N VAL A 166 0.87 20.18 -8.77
CA VAL A 166 -0.51 19.97 -8.32
C VAL A 166 -0.58 20.07 -6.79
N GLY A 167 0.35 19.47 -6.04
CA GLY A 167 0.38 19.54 -4.58
C GLY A 167 0.46 20.98 -4.06
N VAL A 168 1.38 21.79 -4.61
CA VAL A 168 1.51 23.21 -4.27
C VAL A 168 0.22 23.98 -4.59
N ALA A 169 -0.37 23.76 -5.77
CA ALA A 169 -1.62 24.42 -6.15
C ALA A 169 -2.80 24.00 -5.26
N VAL A 170 -2.86 22.72 -4.85
CA VAL A 170 -3.90 22.20 -3.95
C VAL A 170 -3.78 22.81 -2.56
N VAL A 171 -2.58 22.92 -1.99
CA VAL A 171 -2.37 23.61 -0.71
C VAL A 171 -2.89 25.04 -0.79
N ARG A 172 -2.48 25.80 -1.83
CA ARG A 172 -2.96 27.19 -2.05
C ARG A 172 -4.49 27.26 -2.15
N ASN A 173 -5.12 26.33 -2.85
CA ASN A 173 -6.58 26.28 -2.98
C ASN A 173 -7.29 25.95 -1.66
N LEU A 174 -6.73 25.05 -0.86
CA LEU A 174 -7.34 24.60 0.39
C LEU A 174 -7.06 25.53 1.58
N GLN A 175 -6.04 26.39 1.52
CA GLN A 175 -5.69 27.34 2.58
C GLN A 175 -6.89 28.17 3.09
N ARG A 176 -7.74 28.67 2.19
CA ARG A 176 -8.95 29.42 2.60
C ARG A 176 -9.96 28.55 3.34
N THR A 177 -10.10 27.30 2.92
CA THR A 177 -11.02 26.34 3.56
C THR A 177 -10.51 25.97 4.95
N ILE A 178 -9.21 25.69 5.07
CA ILE A 178 -8.55 25.38 6.35
C ILE A 178 -8.71 26.54 7.32
N GLY A 179 -8.34 27.76 6.90
CA GLY A 179 -8.48 28.94 7.77
C GLY A 179 -9.93 29.25 8.16
N ALA A 180 -10.92 28.91 7.35
CA ALA A 180 -12.34 29.06 7.72
C ALA A 180 -12.78 27.98 8.73
N TRP A 181 -12.28 26.76 8.59
CA TRP A 181 -12.54 25.65 9.51
C TRP A 181 -11.88 25.88 10.86
N ASP A 182 -10.63 26.34 10.88
CA ASP A 182 -9.90 26.67 12.10
C ASP A 182 -10.63 27.76 12.91
N LYS A 183 -11.11 28.82 12.24
CA LYS A 183 -11.95 29.87 12.85
C LYS A 183 -13.26 29.35 13.44
N SER A 184 -13.74 28.22 12.92
CA SER A 184 -14.96 27.55 13.39
C SER A 184 -14.67 26.47 14.46
N GLY A 185 -13.41 26.37 14.93
CA GLY A 185 -12.97 25.38 15.91
C GLY A 185 -12.62 24.00 15.33
N PHE A 186 -12.57 23.86 14.00
CA PHE A 186 -12.23 22.62 13.32
C PHE A 186 -10.77 22.66 12.81
N GLN A 187 -9.83 22.39 13.71
CA GLN A 187 -8.40 22.33 13.36
C GLN A 187 -8.16 21.34 12.22
N SER A 188 -7.42 21.76 11.19
CA SER A 188 -7.14 20.93 10.01
C SER A 188 -5.68 21.03 9.60
N VAL A 189 -4.98 19.91 9.66
CA VAL A 189 -3.59 19.80 9.18
C VAL A 189 -3.57 18.96 7.92
N LEU A 190 -3.01 19.50 6.84
CA LEU A 190 -2.76 18.80 5.58
C LEU A 190 -1.25 18.72 5.35
N LEU A 191 -0.73 17.50 5.26
CA LEU A 191 0.66 17.20 4.96
C LEU A 191 0.80 16.44 3.65
N PHE A 192 1.91 16.67 2.96
CA PHE A 192 2.39 15.94 1.81
C PHE A 192 3.74 15.32 2.14
N ASP A 193 3.86 14.02 1.88
CA ASP A 193 5.09 13.27 2.03
C ASP A 193 5.55 12.82 0.65
N GLY A 194 6.78 13.22 0.28
CA GLY A 194 7.37 12.86 -1.00
C GLY A 194 6.93 13.76 -2.14
N LEU A 195 6.53 15.01 -1.88
CA LEU A 195 6.41 16.10 -2.86
C LEU A 195 7.45 17.20 -2.62
N ASP A 196 7.91 17.87 -3.67
CA ASP A 196 8.74 19.06 -3.56
C ASP A 196 7.88 20.31 -3.31
N SER A 197 8.14 21.01 -2.21
CA SER A 197 7.39 22.23 -1.83
C SER A 197 7.56 23.39 -2.81
N ARG A 198 8.57 23.35 -3.68
CA ARG A 198 8.77 24.33 -4.76
C ARG A 198 7.88 24.06 -5.96
N GLY A 199 7.27 22.88 -6.09
CA GLY A 199 6.37 22.58 -7.20
C GLY A 199 7.05 22.67 -8.58
N ALA A 200 6.31 23.22 -9.55
CA ALA A 200 6.86 23.55 -10.86
C ALA A 200 7.85 24.74 -10.84
N ASP A 201 7.91 25.51 -9.73
CA ASP A 201 8.85 26.63 -9.55
C ASP A 201 10.26 26.13 -9.15
N ARG A 202 10.44 24.82 -8.92
CA ARG A 202 11.77 24.21 -8.77
C ARG A 202 12.64 24.60 -9.96
N PRO A 203 13.86 25.15 -9.76
CA PRO A 203 14.75 25.48 -10.87
C PRO A 203 14.98 24.29 -11.80
N LEU A 204 15.11 24.54 -13.10
CA LEU A 204 15.36 23.48 -14.08
C LEU A 204 16.69 22.79 -13.77
N GLY A 205 16.71 21.46 -13.81
CA GLY A 205 17.87 20.65 -13.44
C GLY A 205 18.21 20.60 -11.95
N ALA A 206 17.50 21.31 -11.06
CA ALA A 206 17.74 21.20 -9.63
C ALA A 206 17.19 19.88 -9.07
N GLU A 207 17.94 19.26 -8.16
CA GLU A 207 17.48 18.08 -7.43
C GLU A 207 16.20 18.36 -6.66
N ARG A 208 15.35 17.33 -6.55
CA ARG A 208 14.09 17.38 -5.82
C ARG A 208 14.34 17.36 -4.31
N LEU A 209 13.66 18.21 -3.56
CA LEU A 209 13.71 18.17 -2.09
C LEU A 209 12.83 17.04 -1.58
N ARG A 210 13.40 16.19 -0.74
CA ARG A 210 12.68 15.08 -0.08
C ARG A 210 12.19 15.51 1.30
N GLY A 211 11.09 14.92 1.73
CA GLY A 211 10.56 15.09 3.08
C GLY A 211 9.06 15.31 3.13
N VAL A 212 8.62 15.67 4.33
CA VAL A 212 7.23 15.99 4.65
C VAL A 212 7.09 17.51 4.79
N TRP A 213 6.07 18.08 4.15
CA TRP A 213 5.73 19.50 4.27
C TRP A 213 4.22 19.67 4.20
N GLY A 214 3.69 20.84 4.57
CA GLY A 214 2.25 21.04 4.50
C GLY A 214 1.78 22.39 5.01
N THR A 215 0.63 22.37 5.66
CA THR A 215 0.02 23.58 6.23
C THR A 215 0.52 23.93 7.62
N ASP A 216 1.31 23.05 8.23
CA ASP A 216 1.89 23.20 9.56
C ASP A 216 3.30 22.57 9.57
N ASP A 217 4.32 23.41 9.62
CA ASP A 217 5.73 22.98 9.53
C ASP A 217 6.20 22.25 10.80
N GLU A 218 5.65 22.61 11.97
CA GLU A 218 5.98 21.93 13.24
C GLU A 218 5.44 20.51 13.22
N VAL A 219 4.18 20.35 12.80
CA VAL A 219 3.58 19.02 12.65
C VAL A 219 4.28 18.23 11.54
N ALA A 220 4.63 18.86 10.41
CA ALA A 220 5.38 18.19 9.34
C ALA A 220 6.72 17.63 9.84
N ALA A 221 7.45 18.38 10.67
CA ALA A 221 8.71 17.94 11.25
C ALA A 221 8.57 16.69 12.15
N LEU A 222 7.41 16.52 12.82
CA LEU A 222 7.14 15.32 13.61
C LEU A 222 7.07 14.05 12.75
N PHE A 223 6.69 14.16 11.47
CA PHE A 223 6.59 13.04 10.54
C PHE A 223 7.86 12.77 9.74
N ALA A 224 8.98 13.46 10.01
CA ALA A 224 10.24 13.17 9.36
C ALA A 224 10.68 11.70 9.58
N HIS A 225 11.07 11.03 8.50
CA HIS A 225 11.49 9.62 8.53
C HIS A 225 12.62 9.36 7.52
N ARG A 226 13.22 8.16 7.59
CA ARG A 226 14.24 7.71 6.62
C ARG A 226 13.63 7.63 5.21
N PRO A 227 14.38 7.87 4.12
CA PRO A 227 13.81 7.79 2.78
C PRO A 227 13.17 6.42 2.48
N VAL A 228 11.98 6.44 1.89
CA VAL A 228 11.21 5.24 1.48
C VAL A 228 10.73 5.46 0.05
N GLY A 229 11.09 4.56 -0.85
CA GLY A 229 10.77 4.72 -2.27
C GLY A 229 9.33 4.45 -2.65
N GLU A 230 8.68 3.47 -2.02
CA GLU A 230 7.34 3.01 -2.38
C GLU A 230 6.27 3.55 -1.43
N GLY A 231 5.15 4.02 -2.00
CA GLY A 231 4.06 4.65 -1.28
C GLY A 231 3.35 3.73 -0.28
N ASP A 232 3.18 2.45 -0.58
CA ASP A 232 2.54 1.47 0.31
C ASP A 232 3.33 1.23 1.61
N LEU A 233 4.65 1.07 1.51
CA LEU A 233 5.53 0.99 2.68
C LEU A 233 5.62 2.32 3.41
N LYS A 234 5.63 3.43 2.67
CA LYS A 234 5.65 4.77 3.25
C LYS A 234 4.37 5.06 4.04
N LEU A 235 3.20 4.62 3.57
CA LEU A 235 1.94 4.67 4.32
C LEU A 235 2.04 3.93 5.66
N ALA A 236 2.62 2.73 5.68
CA ALA A 236 2.86 1.98 6.91
C ALA A 236 3.87 2.68 7.85
N VAL A 237 4.90 3.32 7.30
CA VAL A 237 5.86 4.13 8.09
C VAL A 237 5.16 5.34 8.73
N VAL A 238 4.33 6.04 7.96
CA VAL A 238 3.52 7.17 8.44
C VAL A 238 2.57 6.72 9.54
N GLU A 239 1.87 5.60 9.38
CA GLU A 239 0.97 5.07 10.41
C GLU A 239 1.75 4.74 11.70
N ASN A 240 2.88 4.04 11.59
CA ASN A 240 3.68 3.69 12.76
C ASN A 240 4.22 4.93 13.48
N ARG A 241 4.66 5.94 12.72
CA ARG A 241 5.07 7.22 13.30
C ARG A 241 3.90 7.91 14.01
N LEU A 242 2.73 7.91 13.39
CA LEU A 242 1.52 8.46 13.98
C LEU A 242 1.14 7.76 15.29
N ARG A 243 1.24 6.43 15.35
CA ARG A 243 0.97 5.66 16.58
C ARG A 243 1.91 6.03 17.72
N VAL A 244 3.19 6.22 17.42
CA VAL A 244 4.17 6.72 18.41
C VAL A 244 3.77 8.13 18.87
N LEU A 245 3.44 9.02 17.93
CA LEU A 245 3.03 10.39 18.27
C LEU A 245 1.67 10.46 18.97
N ALA A 246 0.82 9.44 18.83
CA ALA A 246 -0.46 9.36 19.53
C ALA A 246 -0.31 9.23 21.05
N ALA A 247 0.85 8.79 21.53
CA ALA A 247 1.16 8.78 22.96
C ALA A 247 1.52 10.16 23.52
N ASP A 248 2.00 11.08 22.66
CA ASP A 248 2.63 12.34 23.09
C ASP A 248 1.96 13.59 22.49
N ALA A 249 1.96 13.71 21.16
CA ALA A 249 1.52 14.91 20.44
C ALA A 249 0.06 14.83 19.96
N PHE A 250 -0.51 13.62 19.88
CA PHE A 250 -1.87 13.36 19.39
C PHE A 250 -2.65 12.42 20.32
N GLU A 251 -2.62 12.65 21.64
CA GLU A 251 -3.29 11.82 22.67
C GLU A 251 -4.78 11.52 22.39
N SER A 252 -5.46 12.44 21.70
CA SER A 252 -6.87 12.27 21.33
C SER A 252 -7.08 11.32 20.16
N LEU A 253 -6.05 10.92 19.43
CA LEU A 253 -6.16 10.06 18.25
C LEU A 253 -6.65 8.66 18.64
N LYS A 254 -7.68 8.19 17.95
CA LYS A 254 -8.29 6.85 18.13
C LYS A 254 -8.43 6.07 16.83
N LEU A 255 -8.40 6.74 15.68
CA LEU A 255 -8.58 6.11 14.37
C LEU A 255 -7.58 6.63 13.34
N HIS A 256 -6.95 5.70 12.62
CA HIS A 256 -6.20 5.94 11.40
C HIS A 256 -6.86 5.23 10.23
N ILE A 257 -7.08 5.97 9.13
CA ILE A 257 -7.64 5.41 7.89
C ILE A 257 -6.59 5.56 6.78
N THR A 258 -6.05 4.44 6.30
CA THR A 258 -5.19 4.40 5.11
C THR A 258 -6.07 4.18 3.88
N CYS A 259 -6.05 5.10 2.92
CA CYS A 259 -6.82 5.01 1.69
C CYS A 259 -5.92 4.77 0.48
N THR A 260 -5.91 3.54 -0.02
CA THR A 260 -5.26 3.17 -1.29
C THR A 260 -6.09 2.11 -2.04
N ILE A 261 -5.76 1.87 -3.31
CA ILE A 261 -6.26 0.73 -4.08
C ILE A 261 -5.22 -0.39 -4.19
N ASP A 262 -4.01 -0.19 -3.66
CA ASP A 262 -3.00 -1.22 -3.66
C ASP A 262 -3.35 -2.33 -2.66
N THR A 263 -3.35 -3.58 -3.12
CA THR A 263 -3.71 -4.72 -2.27
C THR A 263 -2.53 -5.25 -1.48
N ASP A 264 -1.30 -4.83 -1.77
CA ASP A 264 -0.12 -5.22 -0.98
C ASP A 264 -0.20 -4.66 0.45
N SER A 265 -0.96 -3.58 0.66
CA SER A 265 -1.27 -3.03 1.97
C SER A 265 -1.93 -4.03 2.93
N PHE A 266 -2.67 -5.05 2.45
CA PHE A 266 -3.17 -6.11 3.33
C PHE A 266 -2.03 -6.90 3.98
N ALA A 267 -1.00 -7.22 3.19
CA ALA A 267 0.15 -7.97 3.66
C ALA A 267 1.02 -7.14 4.60
N ILE A 268 1.34 -5.91 4.17
CA ILE A 268 2.15 -4.97 4.94
C ILE A 268 1.50 -4.72 6.30
N GLU A 269 0.21 -4.36 6.36
CA GLU A 269 -0.43 -4.03 7.64
C GLU A 269 -0.57 -5.24 8.58
N LEU A 270 -0.70 -6.46 8.05
CA LEU A 270 -0.70 -7.67 8.89
C LEU A 270 0.68 -7.99 9.48
N LEU A 271 1.75 -7.80 8.69
CA LEU A 271 3.13 -7.90 9.20
C LEU A 271 3.40 -6.82 10.24
N GLU A 272 2.90 -5.60 10.00
CA GLU A 272 3.01 -4.49 10.93
C GLU A 272 2.25 -4.74 12.24
N CYS A 273 1.05 -5.33 12.18
CA CYS A 273 0.35 -5.81 13.36
C CYS A 273 1.15 -6.86 14.14
N ALA A 274 1.73 -7.84 13.44
CA ALA A 274 2.59 -8.84 14.08
C ALA A 274 3.79 -8.19 14.80
N ARG A 275 4.47 -7.24 14.14
CA ARG A 275 5.60 -6.50 14.72
C ARG A 275 5.19 -5.74 15.97
N ARG A 276 4.11 -4.95 15.89
CA ARG A 276 3.63 -4.13 17.02
C ARG A 276 3.24 -5.01 18.19
N ASN A 277 2.56 -6.12 17.95
CA ASN A 277 2.18 -7.05 19.01
C ASN A 277 3.36 -7.60 19.81
N GLU A 278 4.51 -7.83 19.18
CA GLU A 278 5.69 -8.34 19.87
C GLU A 278 6.55 -7.22 20.46
N ALA A 279 6.77 -6.13 19.72
CA ALA A 279 7.76 -5.11 20.06
C ALA A 279 7.21 -3.89 20.81
N ALA A 280 5.94 -3.53 20.59
CA ALA A 280 5.33 -2.31 21.13
C ALA A 280 3.78 -2.45 21.24
N PRO A 281 3.27 -3.33 22.10
CA PRO A 281 1.84 -3.63 22.19
C PRO A 281 0.96 -2.41 22.46
N GLU A 282 1.47 -1.43 23.20
CA GLU A 282 0.82 -0.17 23.54
C GLU A 282 0.45 0.67 22.31
N LEU A 283 1.18 0.52 21.20
CA LEU A 283 0.88 1.23 19.96
C LEU A 283 -0.41 0.73 19.28
N ASN A 284 -1.02 -0.36 19.76
CA ASN A 284 -2.28 -0.89 19.23
C ASN A 284 -3.53 -0.15 19.75
N GLU A 285 -3.39 0.86 20.62
CA GLU A 285 -4.54 1.65 21.09
C GLU A 285 -5.25 2.44 19.99
N VAL A 286 -4.51 2.84 18.95
CA VAL A 286 -5.09 3.50 17.77
C VAL A 286 -5.69 2.42 16.87
N THR A 287 -6.99 2.47 16.61
CA THR A 287 -7.60 1.59 15.60
C THR A 287 -7.08 2.00 14.23
N GLY A 288 -6.52 1.06 13.46
CA GLY A 288 -6.13 1.33 12.08
C GLY A 288 -6.95 0.50 11.11
N VAL A 289 -7.37 1.13 10.01
CA VAL A 289 -8.18 0.50 8.99
C VAL A 289 -7.68 0.85 7.60
N PHE A 290 -7.88 -0.08 6.69
CA PHE A 290 -7.56 0.09 5.28
C PHE A 290 -8.83 0.36 4.48
N ALA A 291 -8.89 1.45 3.71
CA ALA A 291 -10.03 1.87 2.92
C ALA A 291 -9.72 1.81 1.41
N ILE A 292 -10.34 0.85 0.71
CA ILE A 292 -10.24 0.72 -0.74
C ILE A 292 -11.38 1.46 -1.40
N ARG A 293 -11.05 2.46 -2.22
CA ARG A 293 -12.03 3.13 -3.07
C ARG A 293 -12.42 2.22 -4.23
N GLU A 294 -13.60 1.62 -4.17
CA GLU A 294 -14.17 0.79 -5.22
C GLU A 294 -15.02 1.64 -6.18
N ARG A 295 -14.87 1.38 -7.47
CA ARG A 295 -15.73 2.01 -8.49
C ARG A 295 -17.15 1.49 -8.33
N ALA A 296 -18.14 2.33 -8.67
CA ALA A 296 -19.52 1.89 -8.74
C ALA A 296 -19.62 0.64 -9.65
N PRO A 297 -20.36 -0.40 -9.24
CA PRO A 297 -20.62 -1.55 -10.08
C PRO A 297 -21.20 -1.10 -11.44
N LYS A 298 -20.79 -1.74 -12.54
CA LYS A 298 -21.31 -1.41 -13.89
C LYS A 298 -22.84 -1.52 -14.03
N ASN A 299 -23.49 -2.23 -13.12
CA ASN A 299 -24.93 -2.48 -13.09
C ASN A 299 -25.61 -1.89 -11.85
N ALA A 300 -24.96 -0.94 -11.16
CA ALA A 300 -25.58 -0.21 -10.06
C ALA A 300 -26.84 0.51 -10.55
N CYS A 301 -27.95 0.42 -9.80
CA CYS A 301 -29.09 1.33 -10.01
C CYS A 301 -28.61 2.78 -9.87
N ASP A 302 -29.34 3.75 -10.44
CA ASP A 302 -28.95 5.18 -10.40
C ASP A 302 -28.68 5.69 -8.95
N ASP A 303 -29.32 5.10 -7.94
CA ASP A 303 -29.12 5.39 -6.51
C ASP A 303 -27.83 4.80 -5.90
N GLU A 304 -27.16 3.88 -6.60
CA GLU A 304 -25.89 3.22 -6.24
C GLU A 304 -24.71 3.72 -7.10
N ALA A 305 -24.90 4.78 -7.91
CA ALA A 305 -23.93 5.30 -8.86
C ALA A 305 -22.67 5.96 -8.23
N HIS A 306 -22.54 5.95 -6.90
CA HIS A 306 -21.43 6.57 -6.20
C HIS A 306 -20.29 5.58 -5.91
N ALA A 307 -19.05 6.07 -5.98
CA ALA A 307 -17.90 5.31 -5.50
C ALA A 307 -18.09 4.95 -4.02
N THR A 308 -17.72 3.73 -3.64
CA THR A 308 -17.81 3.25 -2.25
C THR A 308 -16.42 2.98 -1.71
N TYR A 309 -16.29 3.01 -0.39
CA TYR A 309 -15.10 2.64 0.34
C TYR A 309 -15.33 1.26 0.98
N LEU A 310 -14.65 0.24 0.48
CA LEU A 310 -14.52 -1.03 1.18
C LEU A 310 -13.45 -0.88 2.25
N VAL A 311 -13.88 -0.84 3.50
CA VAL A 311 -13.01 -0.66 4.65
C VAL A 311 -12.77 -1.99 5.34
N CYS A 312 -11.50 -2.31 5.55
CA CYS A 312 -11.01 -3.48 6.26
C CYS A 312 -10.38 -3.05 7.59
N ASP A 313 -10.89 -3.59 8.69
CA ASP A 313 -10.18 -3.61 9.96
C ASP A 313 -9.14 -4.73 9.90
N TYR A 314 -7.89 -4.38 9.57
CA TYR A 314 -6.82 -5.36 9.43
C TYR A 314 -6.44 -6.01 10.77
N ARG A 315 -6.78 -5.39 11.92
CA ARG A 315 -6.56 -6.02 13.22
C ARG A 315 -7.55 -7.15 13.45
N SER A 316 -8.82 -6.91 13.14
CA SER A 316 -9.84 -7.98 13.14
C SER A 316 -9.46 -9.14 12.21
N VAL A 317 -8.89 -8.84 11.03
CA VAL A 317 -8.35 -9.88 10.13
C VAL A 317 -7.17 -10.62 10.76
N TYR A 318 -6.22 -9.91 11.35
CA TYR A 318 -5.07 -10.50 12.05
C TYR A 318 -5.51 -11.48 13.14
N ASP A 319 -6.41 -11.05 14.03
CA ASP A 319 -6.88 -11.85 15.15
C ASP A 319 -7.65 -13.10 14.65
N ALA A 320 -8.49 -12.95 13.62
CA ALA A 320 -9.20 -14.07 13.00
C ALA A 320 -8.27 -15.07 12.32
N LEU A 321 -7.22 -14.58 11.64
CA LEU A 321 -6.18 -15.42 11.04
C LEU A 321 -5.44 -16.21 12.12
N GLN A 322 -4.98 -15.57 13.19
CA GLN A 322 -4.28 -16.27 14.27
C GLN A 322 -5.18 -17.35 14.89
N ALA A 323 -6.47 -17.06 15.12
CA ALA A 323 -7.41 -18.05 15.62
C ALA A 323 -7.57 -19.26 14.68
N GLU A 324 -7.59 -19.05 13.36
CA GLU A 324 -7.66 -20.12 12.35
C GLU A 324 -6.36 -20.93 12.26
N LEU A 325 -5.20 -20.27 12.34
CA LEU A 325 -3.89 -20.90 12.25
C LEU A 325 -3.62 -21.83 13.44
N TRP A 326 -3.95 -21.41 14.66
CA TRP A 326 -3.60 -22.15 15.87
C TRP A 326 -4.73 -23.05 16.40
N GLY A 327 -5.98 -22.75 16.04
CA GLY A 327 -7.15 -23.45 16.56
C GLY A 327 -7.37 -23.20 18.05
N ARG A 328 -8.26 -23.97 18.68
CA ARG A 328 -8.67 -23.75 20.09
C ARG A 328 -7.71 -24.30 21.14
N SER A 329 -6.75 -25.12 20.73
CA SER A 329 -5.96 -25.97 21.62
C SER A 329 -4.51 -25.53 21.78
N CYS A 330 -4.09 -24.43 21.14
CA CYS A 330 -2.73 -23.94 21.18
C CYS A 330 -2.72 -22.43 21.44
N GLU A 331 -1.96 -22.01 22.46
CA GLU A 331 -1.69 -20.60 22.73
C GLU A 331 -0.25 -20.28 22.25
N PRO A 332 -0.10 -19.68 21.06
CA PRO A 332 1.22 -19.34 20.54
C PRO A 332 1.81 -18.11 21.25
N SER A 333 3.12 -18.11 21.43
CA SER A 333 3.86 -16.89 21.80
C SER A 333 3.71 -15.80 20.72
N LEU A 334 3.93 -14.54 21.10
CA LEU A 334 3.88 -13.41 20.15
C LEU A 334 4.90 -13.58 19.02
N HIS A 335 6.06 -14.16 19.32
CA HIS A 335 7.07 -14.52 18.32
C HIS A 335 6.52 -15.52 17.29
N GLN A 336 5.92 -16.61 17.76
CA GLN A 336 5.32 -17.62 16.88
C GLN A 336 4.19 -17.04 16.03
N GLN A 337 3.36 -16.15 16.60
CA GLN A 337 2.31 -15.46 15.84
C GLN A 337 2.89 -14.61 14.70
N ARG A 338 4.00 -13.90 14.97
CA ARG A 338 4.71 -13.09 13.96
C ARG A 338 5.29 -13.96 12.85
N CYS A 339 5.98 -15.04 13.20
CA CYS A 339 6.51 -16.01 12.24
C CYS A 339 5.42 -16.65 11.38
N ALA A 340 4.29 -17.02 12.00
CA ALA A 340 3.13 -17.56 11.28
C ALA A 340 2.51 -16.53 10.33
N MET A 341 2.46 -15.25 10.70
CA MET A 341 1.95 -14.20 9.81
C MET A 341 2.89 -13.97 8.62
N ALA A 342 4.21 -13.97 8.84
CA ALA A 342 5.19 -13.93 7.76
C ALA A 342 5.02 -15.12 6.79
N LEU A 343 4.72 -16.32 7.31
CA LEU A 343 4.42 -17.50 6.50
C LEU A 343 3.16 -17.33 5.62
N VAL A 344 2.07 -16.81 6.20
CA VAL A 344 0.83 -16.53 5.47
C VAL A 344 1.08 -15.56 4.31
N VAL A 345 1.74 -14.44 4.62
CA VAL A 345 2.02 -13.38 3.64
C VAL A 345 2.99 -13.87 2.57
N ALA A 346 3.98 -14.71 2.92
CA ALA A 346 4.85 -15.35 1.94
C ALA A 346 4.07 -16.23 0.95
N GLY A 347 3.12 -17.02 1.46
CA GLY A 347 2.23 -17.80 0.61
C GLY A 347 1.40 -16.91 -0.32
N TRP A 348 0.90 -15.76 0.15
CA TRP A 348 0.18 -14.80 -0.70
C TRP A 348 1.07 -14.17 -1.78
N ALA A 349 2.31 -13.79 -1.45
CA ALA A 349 3.28 -13.31 -2.43
C ALA A 349 3.54 -14.36 -3.51
N LEU A 350 3.72 -15.62 -3.13
CA LEU A 350 3.88 -16.72 -4.08
C LEU A 350 2.63 -16.96 -4.94
N ALA A 351 1.42 -16.74 -4.41
CA ALA A 351 0.18 -16.83 -5.17
C ALA A 351 0.02 -15.71 -6.23
N GLY A 352 0.88 -14.69 -6.18
CA GLY A 352 1.03 -13.66 -7.19
C GLY A 352 0.96 -12.26 -6.59
N CYS A 353 2.10 -11.60 -6.53
CA CYS A 353 2.24 -10.15 -6.36
C CYS A 353 3.11 -9.58 -7.50
N ASP A 354 3.53 -8.32 -7.38
CA ASP A 354 4.35 -7.67 -8.41
C ASP A 354 5.75 -8.31 -8.56
N TYR A 355 6.28 -8.87 -7.47
CA TYR A 355 7.65 -9.39 -7.38
C TYR A 355 7.76 -10.89 -7.61
N ALA A 356 6.79 -11.67 -7.14
CA ALA A 356 6.83 -13.13 -7.18
C ALA A 356 5.48 -13.72 -7.66
N GLU A 357 5.55 -14.82 -8.41
CA GLU A 357 4.39 -15.63 -8.79
C GLU A 357 4.84 -17.06 -9.06
N VAL A 358 4.19 -18.04 -8.41
CA VAL A 358 4.28 -19.46 -8.75
C VAL A 358 3.09 -19.82 -9.63
N LYS A 359 3.38 -20.32 -10.84
CA LYS A 359 2.33 -20.73 -11.78
C LYS A 359 1.42 -21.79 -11.15
N GLY A 360 0.11 -21.59 -11.29
CA GLY A 360 -0.91 -22.51 -10.77
C GLY A 360 -1.23 -22.34 -9.28
N LEU A 361 -0.38 -21.67 -8.49
CA LEU A 361 -0.68 -21.35 -7.09
C LEU A 361 -1.76 -20.26 -7.00
N ARG A 362 -2.60 -20.35 -5.97
CA ARG A 362 -3.72 -19.42 -5.71
C ARG A 362 -3.83 -19.15 -4.22
N ALA A 363 -4.37 -17.98 -3.86
CA ALA A 363 -4.47 -17.60 -2.45
C ALA A 363 -5.39 -18.55 -1.67
N ASP A 364 -6.48 -19.06 -2.27
CA ASP A 364 -7.39 -20.00 -1.61
C ASP A 364 -6.69 -21.29 -1.14
N PHE A 365 -5.72 -21.78 -1.92
CA PHE A 365 -4.90 -22.93 -1.53
C PHE A 365 -3.97 -22.61 -0.36
N VAL A 366 -3.40 -21.40 -0.35
CA VAL A 366 -2.53 -20.94 0.74
C VAL A 366 -3.31 -20.88 2.04
N PHE A 367 -4.51 -20.29 2.07
CA PHE A 367 -5.34 -20.24 3.28
C PHE A 367 -5.61 -21.64 3.86
N GLU A 368 -5.81 -22.65 3.02
CA GLU A 368 -6.05 -24.02 3.48
C GLU A 368 -4.78 -24.73 3.94
N ALA A 369 -3.63 -24.43 3.33
CA ALA A 369 -2.38 -25.12 3.60
C ALA A 369 -1.63 -24.57 4.83
N VAL A 370 -1.70 -23.27 5.10
CA VAL A 370 -0.81 -22.63 6.11
C VAL A 370 -1.15 -23.05 7.54
N GLY A 371 -2.43 -23.17 7.92
CA GLY A 371 -2.81 -23.64 9.26
C GLY A 371 -2.22 -25.01 9.63
N PRO A 372 -2.38 -26.04 8.78
CA PRO A 372 -1.70 -27.33 8.94
C PRO A 372 -0.17 -27.22 9.05
N ILE A 373 0.47 -26.32 8.29
CA ILE A 373 1.92 -26.09 8.36
C ILE A 373 2.31 -25.57 9.74
N VAL A 374 1.66 -24.49 10.17
CA VAL A 374 1.92 -23.84 11.47
C VAL A 374 1.83 -24.84 12.63
N ARG A 375 0.81 -25.71 12.61
CA ARG A 375 0.58 -26.70 13.68
C ARG A 375 1.49 -27.92 13.62
N SER A 376 1.91 -28.34 12.43
CA SER A 376 2.62 -29.63 12.24
C SER A 376 4.13 -29.48 12.02
N TYR A 377 4.59 -28.29 11.64
CA TYR A 377 5.99 -28.01 11.30
C TYR A 377 6.45 -26.70 11.97
N PRO A 378 6.61 -26.68 13.30
CA PRO A 378 6.99 -25.48 14.03
C PRO A 378 8.35 -24.93 13.57
N ASP A 379 9.33 -25.78 13.27
CA ASP A 379 10.66 -25.35 12.80
C ASP A 379 10.59 -24.58 11.47
N MET A 380 9.70 -24.97 10.57
CA MET A 380 9.47 -24.26 9.30
C MET A 380 8.81 -22.90 9.52
N THR A 381 7.90 -22.83 10.48
CA THR A 381 7.29 -21.56 10.89
C THR A 381 8.35 -20.65 11.50
N GLU A 382 9.18 -21.17 12.41
CA GLU A 382 10.25 -20.44 13.07
C GLU A 382 11.31 -19.90 12.10
N ALA A 383 11.60 -20.63 11.02
CA ALA A 383 12.50 -20.16 9.96
C ALA A 383 12.04 -18.83 9.33
N MET A 384 10.75 -18.49 9.40
CA MET A 384 10.23 -17.22 8.91
C MET A 384 10.62 -16.01 9.76
N SER A 385 11.20 -16.21 10.95
CA SER A 385 11.84 -15.14 11.74
C SER A 385 12.93 -14.43 10.94
N ALA A 386 13.57 -15.13 9.99
CA ALA A 386 14.61 -14.59 9.12
C ALA A 386 14.14 -13.43 8.24
N ALA A 387 12.84 -13.30 7.95
CA ALA A 387 12.30 -12.14 7.24
C ALA A 387 12.58 -10.82 7.96
N TRP A 388 12.92 -10.85 9.24
CA TRP A 388 13.11 -9.68 10.06
C TRP A 388 14.54 -9.48 10.57
N SER A 389 15.45 -10.41 10.30
CA SER A 389 16.77 -10.44 10.94
C SER A 389 17.75 -9.45 10.34
N GLY A 390 17.54 -9.03 9.08
CA GLY A 390 18.57 -8.33 8.31
C GLY A 390 19.67 -9.25 7.77
N ASP A 391 19.67 -10.54 8.13
CA ASP A 391 20.63 -11.52 7.64
C ASP A 391 20.16 -12.06 6.29
N ARG A 392 20.96 -11.76 5.25
CA ARG A 392 20.74 -12.21 3.87
C ARG A 392 20.70 -13.73 3.75
N VAL A 393 21.64 -14.43 4.37
CA VAL A 393 21.76 -15.89 4.25
C VAL A 393 20.54 -16.53 4.91
N ALA A 394 20.19 -16.09 6.12
CA ALA A 394 18.99 -16.56 6.79
C ALA A 394 17.72 -16.26 5.97
N THR A 395 17.65 -15.10 5.32
CA THR A 395 16.51 -14.75 4.44
C THR A 395 16.40 -15.75 3.28
N LEU A 396 17.51 -16.12 2.65
CA LEU A 396 17.53 -17.12 1.58
C LEU A 396 17.18 -18.53 2.08
N ASP A 397 17.53 -18.87 3.31
CA ASP A 397 17.17 -20.17 3.91
C ASP A 397 15.64 -20.36 4.03
N MET A 398 14.85 -19.28 4.04
CA MET A 398 13.39 -19.36 3.97
C MET A 398 12.89 -20.10 2.72
N VAL A 399 13.67 -20.13 1.62
CA VAL A 399 13.30 -20.80 0.36
C VAL A 399 12.87 -22.25 0.59
N TYR A 400 13.49 -22.95 1.54
CA TYR A 400 13.09 -24.32 1.90
C TYR A 400 11.66 -24.39 2.46
N THR A 401 11.34 -23.51 3.41
CA THR A 401 9.98 -23.36 3.97
C THR A 401 8.98 -22.97 2.87
N LEU A 402 9.33 -22.00 2.02
CA LEU A 402 8.49 -21.54 0.92
C LEU A 402 8.17 -22.66 -0.08
N ARG A 403 9.19 -23.46 -0.45
CA ARG A 403 8.99 -24.65 -1.30
C ARG A 403 8.00 -25.62 -0.66
N ARG A 404 8.10 -25.84 0.65
CA ARG A 404 7.18 -26.74 1.36
C ARG A 404 5.73 -26.25 1.31
N ILE A 405 5.49 -24.95 1.47
CA ILE A 405 4.14 -24.36 1.32
C ILE A 405 3.57 -24.69 -0.06
N VAL A 406 4.36 -24.47 -1.12
CA VAL A 406 3.94 -24.73 -2.50
C VAL A 406 3.60 -26.22 -2.69
N LEU A 407 4.43 -27.12 -2.19
CA LEU A 407 4.18 -28.57 -2.28
C LEU A 407 2.93 -29.00 -1.51
N MET A 408 2.66 -28.41 -0.35
CA MET A 408 1.44 -28.69 0.40
C MET A 408 0.19 -28.14 -0.29
N CYS A 409 0.28 -26.96 -0.91
CA CYS A 409 -0.79 -26.43 -1.76
C CYS A 409 -1.05 -27.35 -2.96
N ALA A 410 0.01 -27.90 -3.58
CA ALA A 410 -0.11 -28.84 -4.70
C ALA A 410 -0.81 -30.14 -4.28
N ALA A 411 -0.45 -30.69 -3.11
CA ALA A 411 -1.08 -31.89 -2.56
C ALA A 411 -2.57 -31.65 -2.27
N ALA A 412 -2.90 -30.58 -1.53
CA ALA A 412 -4.28 -30.22 -1.21
C ALA A 412 -5.12 -29.96 -2.47
N TYR A 413 -4.54 -29.32 -3.49
CA TYR A 413 -5.24 -29.11 -4.76
C TYR A 413 -5.47 -30.43 -5.51
N GLY A 414 -4.52 -31.36 -5.48
CA GLY A 414 -4.62 -32.67 -6.12
C GLY A 414 -5.77 -33.54 -5.62
N GLU A 415 -6.21 -33.33 -4.39
CA GLU A 415 -7.35 -34.03 -3.78
C GLU A 415 -8.71 -33.48 -4.25
N ARG A 416 -8.75 -32.29 -4.88
CA ARG A 416 -10.01 -31.66 -5.31
C ARG A 416 -10.53 -32.22 -6.62
N LYS A 417 -11.85 -32.39 -6.70
CA LYS A 417 -12.54 -32.74 -7.96
C LYS A 417 -12.32 -31.65 -9.01
N GLY A 418 -11.79 -32.04 -10.17
CA GLY A 418 -11.51 -31.11 -11.28
C GLY A 418 -10.14 -30.42 -11.20
N ALA A 419 -9.23 -30.91 -10.34
CA ALA A 419 -7.88 -30.39 -10.27
C ALA A 419 -7.13 -30.55 -11.61
N ARG A 420 -6.49 -29.47 -12.06
CA ARG A 420 -5.76 -29.46 -13.33
C ARG A 420 -4.36 -30.03 -13.11
N LYS A 421 -4.08 -31.19 -13.71
CA LYS A 421 -2.78 -31.87 -13.63
C LYS A 421 -1.59 -30.96 -13.96
N ALA A 422 -1.74 -30.08 -14.95
CA ALA A 422 -0.69 -29.12 -15.32
C ALA A 422 -0.34 -28.15 -14.18
N ALA A 423 -1.34 -27.57 -13.51
CA ALA A 423 -1.11 -26.65 -12.39
C ALA A 423 -0.48 -27.35 -11.17
N ILE A 424 -0.82 -28.63 -10.95
CA ILE A 424 -0.17 -29.44 -9.92
C ILE A 424 1.30 -29.68 -10.28
N ALA A 425 1.57 -30.05 -11.54
CA ALA A 425 2.93 -30.27 -12.01
C ALA A 425 3.79 -29.00 -11.94
N ASP A 426 3.22 -27.84 -12.27
CA ASP A 426 3.89 -26.54 -12.16
C ASP A 426 4.29 -26.24 -10.70
N MET A 427 3.42 -26.51 -9.73
CA MET A 427 3.72 -26.32 -8.31
C MET A 427 4.73 -27.36 -7.78
N GLN A 428 4.63 -28.62 -8.22
CA GLN A 428 5.54 -29.69 -7.80
C GLN A 428 6.96 -29.48 -8.31
N ASN A 429 7.11 -28.88 -9.49
CA ASN A 429 8.38 -28.61 -10.13
C ASN A 429 8.73 -27.11 -10.10
N VAL A 430 8.33 -26.42 -9.04
CA VAL A 430 8.56 -24.98 -8.91
C VAL A 430 10.07 -24.65 -8.94
N ASP A 431 10.45 -23.71 -9.81
CA ASP A 431 11.80 -23.16 -9.88
C ASP A 431 12.15 -22.39 -8.58
N GLU A 432 13.44 -22.24 -8.28
CA GLU A 432 13.88 -21.48 -7.10
C GLU A 432 13.62 -19.98 -7.21
N ALA A 433 13.67 -19.42 -8.43
CA ALA A 433 13.56 -17.98 -8.66
C ALA A 433 12.31 -17.33 -8.01
N PRO A 434 11.06 -17.82 -8.20
CA PRO A 434 9.90 -17.23 -7.53
C PRO A 434 9.95 -17.38 -6.00
N LEU A 435 10.60 -18.42 -5.47
CA LEU A 435 10.76 -18.62 -4.03
C LEU A 435 11.75 -17.61 -3.43
N GLN A 436 12.89 -17.40 -4.11
CA GLN A 436 13.89 -16.41 -3.72
C GLN A 436 13.32 -14.98 -3.78
N ARG A 437 12.59 -14.64 -4.84
CA ARG A 437 11.90 -13.34 -4.95
C ARG A 437 10.87 -13.15 -3.84
N ALA A 438 10.12 -14.19 -3.49
CA ALA A 438 9.18 -14.12 -2.37
C ALA A 438 9.89 -13.94 -1.02
N ALA A 439 11.01 -14.64 -0.78
CA ALA A 439 11.81 -14.45 0.43
C ALA A 439 12.29 -13.00 0.58
N TRP A 440 12.79 -12.38 -0.50
CA TRP A 440 13.11 -10.96 -0.54
C TRP A 440 11.89 -10.07 -0.27
N THR A 441 10.77 -10.35 -0.94
CA THR A 441 9.53 -9.54 -0.84
C THR A 441 9.03 -9.49 0.60
N ILE A 442 9.05 -10.60 1.32
CA ILE A 442 8.60 -10.64 2.71
C ILE A 442 9.56 -9.90 3.62
N ALA A 443 10.88 -10.07 3.45
CA ALA A 443 11.84 -9.27 4.21
C ALA A 443 11.64 -7.78 3.96
N TYR A 444 11.44 -7.40 2.69
CA TYR A 444 11.19 -6.03 2.29
C TYR A 444 9.93 -5.44 2.93
N TRP A 445 8.81 -6.17 2.91
CA TRP A 445 7.58 -5.77 3.59
C TRP A 445 7.68 -5.76 5.12
N CYS A 446 8.61 -6.53 5.71
CA CYS A 446 8.97 -6.44 7.13
C CYS A 446 9.89 -5.24 7.45
N GLY A 447 10.21 -4.39 6.47
CA GLY A 447 11.08 -3.22 6.63
C GLY A 447 12.57 -3.50 6.53
N VAL A 448 12.95 -4.71 6.10
CA VAL A 448 14.32 -5.17 5.88
C VAL A 448 14.62 -5.21 4.38
N GLU A 449 15.32 -4.19 3.89
CA GLU A 449 15.69 -4.10 2.49
C GLU A 449 17.11 -4.63 2.23
N HIS A 450 17.20 -5.73 1.48
CA HIS A 450 18.47 -6.26 0.98
C HIS A 450 18.85 -5.52 -0.31
N LYS A 451 19.69 -4.48 -0.21
CA LYS A 451 20.01 -3.57 -1.33
C LYS A 451 21.05 -4.08 -2.32
N GLU A 452 22.04 -4.82 -1.83
CA GLU A 452 23.18 -5.24 -2.62
C GLU A 452 22.88 -6.57 -3.34
N ASN A 453 23.49 -6.81 -4.51
CA ASN A 453 23.44 -8.10 -5.21
C ASN A 453 22.05 -8.78 -5.21
N LEU A 454 21.05 -8.16 -5.86
CA LEU A 454 19.71 -8.74 -5.92
C LEU A 454 19.60 -10.01 -6.79
N GLU A 455 20.69 -10.38 -7.48
CA GLU A 455 20.78 -11.63 -8.24
C GLU A 455 20.63 -12.86 -7.35
N ASP A 456 21.08 -12.80 -6.09
CA ASP A 456 20.87 -13.85 -5.09
C ASP A 456 19.38 -14.12 -4.84
N PHE A 457 18.54 -13.09 -5.02
CA PHE A 457 17.09 -13.16 -4.91
C PHE A 457 16.41 -13.32 -6.27
N SER A 458 17.15 -13.69 -7.32
CA SER A 458 16.67 -13.88 -8.69
C SER A 458 16.06 -12.63 -9.34
N PHE A 459 16.39 -11.42 -8.87
CA PHE A 459 16.11 -10.20 -9.63
C PHE A 459 17.23 -9.95 -10.63
N VAL A 460 16.88 -9.38 -11.77
CA VAL A 460 17.84 -9.02 -12.82
C VAL A 460 18.05 -7.52 -12.71
N SER A 461 19.27 -7.10 -12.38
CA SER A 461 19.59 -5.67 -12.40
C SER A 461 19.31 -5.14 -13.81
N PRO A 462 18.35 -4.22 -14.01
CA PRO A 462 18.20 -3.56 -15.30
C PRO A 462 19.50 -2.77 -15.49
N GLY A 463 20.41 -3.25 -16.35
CA GLY A 463 21.75 -2.69 -16.50
C GLY A 463 21.65 -1.16 -16.55
N ARG A 464 22.39 -0.45 -15.68
CA ARG A 464 22.21 0.98 -15.34
C ARG A 464 21.50 1.75 -16.43
N VAL A 465 20.17 1.81 -16.36
CA VAL A 465 19.40 2.74 -17.17
C VAL A 465 19.65 4.08 -16.51
N VAL A 466 20.52 4.88 -17.13
CA VAL A 466 20.74 6.26 -16.72
C VAL A 466 19.42 6.98 -17.01
N TRP A 467 18.62 7.20 -15.96
CA TRP A 467 17.51 8.15 -16.02
C TRP A 467 18.15 9.53 -16.13
N GLY A 468 18.29 10.01 -17.37
CA GLY A 468 18.82 11.33 -17.70
C GLY A 468 17.79 12.44 -17.54
#